data_AF-A0A1J8QJM3-F1
#
_entry.id   AF-A0A1J8QJM3-F1
#
_cell.length_a   1.000
_cell.length_b   1.000
_cell.length_c   1.000
_cell.angle_alpha   90.00
_cell.angle_beta   90.00
_cell.angle_gamma   90.00
#
_symmetry.space_group_name_H-M   'P 1'
#
loop_
_entity.id
_entity.type
_entity.pdbx_description
1 polymer ?
#
loop_
_entity_poly.entity_id
_entity_poly.type
_entity_poly.pdbx_seq_one_letter_code
_entity_poly.pdbx_strand_id
1 'polypeptide(L)'
;MCPQSLLVALSLGSAAFASIPHQFPVNDTARETSVRPLDVTNLNADNASSYSNLSSDVEQWNFDEGPPENATGNLVFDTARSLLQHWPNTRYRNGHNIVPGMIPIGTLLYHGTRLDKIPTEPEWVATDPEHSIWFCRGVDGDNWHLTLAATRPLKVLYFDGNSAAKVPEGTMDVQDIIAWGEPKPDLFRSERERIKDLCTWGKKFGIDGFARMEMDFEVMLCDFTAGVKVVSFLNIATFGQDKLPRYPGPQFFRPGFDVGLREFEAMHAGSWHNRYPGDSRIVLDLTGLISMYDTTLAPSLVAVRAGLERQSTTPSGQRYRLEDPY
;
A
#
# COMPACT_ATOMS: atom_id res chain seq x y z
N MET A 1 -6.26 19.17 10.60
CA MET A 1 -5.97 19.28 9.15
C MET A 1 -7.21 19.82 8.44
N CYS A 2 -7.08 20.68 7.44
CA CYS A 2 -8.25 21.16 6.69
C CYS A 2 -8.67 20.08 5.67
N PRO A 3 -9.87 19.49 5.76
CA PRO A 3 -10.29 18.37 4.89
C PRO A 3 -10.27 18.71 3.39
N GLN A 4 -10.32 20.00 3.04
CA GLN A 4 -10.43 20.48 1.67
C GLN A 4 -9.19 20.20 0.82
N SER A 5 -7.98 20.32 1.37
CA SER A 5 -6.73 20.15 0.59
C SER A 5 -6.51 18.71 0.14
N LEU A 6 -6.84 17.74 1.01
CA LEU A 6 -6.74 16.31 0.69
C LEU A 6 -7.82 15.89 -0.33
N LEU A 7 -9.03 16.42 -0.21
CA LEU A 7 -10.11 16.22 -1.19
C LEU A 7 -9.75 16.76 -2.59
N VAL A 8 -9.06 17.91 -2.66
CA VAL A 8 -8.60 18.50 -3.93
C VAL A 8 -7.50 17.63 -4.57
N ALA A 9 -6.52 17.16 -3.79
CA ALA A 9 -5.47 16.28 -4.30
C ALA A 9 -6.05 14.95 -4.87
N LEU A 10 -7.00 14.35 -4.17
CA LEU A 10 -7.67 13.11 -4.61
C LEU A 10 -8.61 13.31 -5.81
N SER A 11 -9.22 14.51 -5.92
CA SER A 11 -10.04 14.90 -7.08
C SER A 11 -9.19 15.10 -8.34
N LEU A 12 -8.00 15.71 -8.20
CA LEU A 12 -7.05 15.89 -9.31
C LEU A 12 -6.53 14.55 -9.84
N GLY A 13 -6.19 13.61 -8.95
CA GLY A 13 -5.84 12.24 -9.35
C GLY A 13 -6.98 11.55 -10.11
N SER A 14 -8.24 11.73 -9.65
CA SER A 14 -9.44 11.19 -10.31
C SER A 14 -9.64 11.70 -11.75
N ALA A 15 -9.22 12.93 -12.06
CA ALA A 15 -9.32 13.50 -13.41
C ALA A 15 -8.26 12.92 -14.38
N ALA A 16 -7.10 12.51 -13.86
CA ALA A 16 -6.08 11.81 -14.65
C ALA A 16 -6.60 10.44 -15.16
N PHE A 17 -7.42 9.75 -14.36
CA PHE A 17 -8.03 8.46 -14.72
C PHE A 17 -9.01 8.53 -15.91
N ALA A 18 -9.58 9.70 -16.21
CA ALA A 18 -10.55 9.86 -17.30
C ALA A 18 -9.89 10.08 -18.67
N SER A 19 -8.56 10.23 -18.71
CA SER A 19 -7.85 10.82 -19.86
C SER A 19 -6.83 9.90 -20.53
N ILE A 20 -6.90 8.57 -20.33
CA ILE A 20 -5.96 7.62 -20.96
C ILE A 20 -6.63 6.87 -22.13
N PRO A 21 -6.65 7.42 -23.37
CA PRO A 21 -6.84 6.61 -24.55
C PRO A 21 -5.48 6.04 -24.99
N HIS A 22 -5.41 4.72 -25.11
CA HIS A 22 -4.44 3.95 -25.90
C HIS A 22 -3.04 4.55 -26.11
N GLN A 23 -2.04 4.10 -25.35
CA GLN A 23 -0.64 4.19 -25.78
C GLN A 23 0.16 2.95 -25.37
N PHE A 24 0.12 1.95 -26.25
CA PHE A 24 1.28 1.11 -26.56
C PHE A 24 1.24 0.81 -28.06
N PRO A 25 1.89 1.60 -28.93
CA PRO A 25 2.28 1.11 -30.23
C PRO A 25 3.59 0.34 -30.04
N VAL A 26 3.53 -0.99 -30.08
CA VAL A 26 4.70 -1.81 -30.36
C VAL A 26 5.01 -1.63 -31.84
N ASN A 27 6.01 -0.79 -32.14
CA ASN A 27 6.59 -0.72 -33.47
C ASN A 27 7.84 -1.58 -33.49
N ASP A 28 7.69 -2.82 -33.95
CA ASP A 28 8.80 -3.63 -34.44
C ASP A 28 9.41 -2.95 -35.67
N THR A 29 10.74 -2.95 -35.74
CA THR A 29 11.61 -2.46 -36.84
C THR A 29 12.09 -0.99 -36.80
N ALA A 30 13.10 -0.70 -35.98
CA ALA A 30 14.24 0.15 -36.37
C ALA A 30 15.39 0.00 -35.36
N ARG A 31 16.63 -0.12 -35.87
CA ARG A 31 17.88 -0.20 -35.09
C ARG A 31 18.00 0.94 -34.08
N GLU A 32 18.01 0.61 -32.80
CA GLU A 32 18.23 1.57 -31.72
C GLU A 32 19.75 1.74 -31.50
N THR A 33 20.31 2.85 -31.98
CA THR A 33 21.62 3.32 -31.52
C THR A 33 21.50 3.78 -30.09
N SER A 34 22.25 3.14 -29.18
CA SER A 34 22.38 3.51 -27.78
C SER A 34 22.76 4.99 -27.63
N VAL A 35 21.82 5.82 -27.21
CA VAL A 35 22.08 7.19 -26.78
C VAL A 35 22.39 7.14 -25.28
N ARG A 36 23.64 7.42 -24.92
CA ARG A 36 24.02 7.69 -23.54
C ARG A 36 23.48 9.08 -23.15
N PRO A 37 22.95 9.28 -21.93
CA PRO A 37 22.60 10.63 -21.50
C PRO A 37 23.88 11.43 -21.24
N LEU A 38 23.92 12.64 -21.80
CA LEU A 38 24.94 13.70 -21.69
C LEU A 38 26.13 13.58 -22.63
N ASP A 39 25.92 14.01 -23.88
CA ASP A 39 27.00 14.60 -24.69
C ASP A 39 26.75 16.11 -24.79
N VAL A 40 27.29 16.86 -23.83
CA VAL A 40 27.32 18.34 -23.85
C VAL A 40 28.51 18.77 -24.72
N THR A 41 28.52 18.40 -25.99
CA THR A 41 29.56 18.85 -26.94
C THR A 41 29.00 18.97 -28.36
N ASN A 42 28.00 19.82 -28.57
CA ASN A 42 27.74 20.43 -29.88
C ASN A 42 26.74 21.57 -29.79
N LEU A 43 27.20 22.74 -29.36
CA LEU A 43 26.54 24.00 -29.70
C LEU A 43 27.56 24.89 -30.39
N ASN A 44 27.36 25.09 -31.69
CA ASN A 44 28.10 26.03 -32.53
C ASN A 44 28.13 27.40 -31.87
N ALA A 45 29.31 28.02 -31.85
CA ALA A 45 29.67 29.21 -31.08
C ALA A 45 29.05 30.53 -31.57
N ASP A 46 28.04 30.52 -32.43
CA ASP A 46 27.64 31.72 -33.19
C ASP A 46 26.24 32.28 -32.83
N ASN A 47 25.65 31.89 -31.71
CA ASN A 47 24.42 32.57 -31.23
C ASN A 47 24.27 32.61 -29.70
N ALA A 48 25.35 33.00 -29.02
CA ALA A 48 25.46 33.07 -27.55
C ALA A 48 24.71 34.25 -26.89
N SER A 49 23.75 34.90 -27.55
CA SER A 49 23.06 36.08 -27.02
C SER A 49 21.65 35.82 -26.46
N SER A 50 21.07 34.63 -26.68
CA SER A 50 19.71 34.33 -26.24
C SER A 50 19.61 33.33 -25.07
N TYR A 51 20.74 32.81 -24.57
CA TYR A 51 20.80 31.87 -23.44
C TYR A 51 21.51 32.44 -22.20
N SER A 52 21.98 33.69 -22.23
CA SER A 52 22.67 34.32 -21.10
C SER A 52 21.79 34.54 -19.87
N ASN A 53 20.45 34.57 -20.05
CA ASN A 53 19.51 34.70 -18.93
C ASN A 53 19.03 33.35 -18.36
N LEU A 54 19.39 32.21 -18.97
CA LEU A 54 19.12 30.89 -18.38
C LEU A 54 20.32 30.40 -17.56
N SER A 55 21.47 31.07 -17.66
CA SER A 55 22.73 30.69 -17.03
C SER A 55 22.91 31.25 -15.60
N SER A 56 22.11 32.23 -15.18
CA SER A 56 22.25 32.83 -13.84
C SER A 56 21.54 32.04 -12.74
N ASP A 57 20.53 31.24 -13.12
CA ASP A 57 19.65 30.54 -12.17
C ASP A 57 19.76 29.01 -12.27
N VAL A 58 20.77 28.50 -12.99
CA VAL A 58 21.19 27.12 -12.75
C VAL A 58 21.92 27.15 -11.42
N GLU A 59 21.17 26.93 -10.34
CA GLU A 59 21.69 26.68 -9.00
C GLU A 59 23.00 25.91 -9.13
N GLN A 60 24.08 26.59 -8.77
CA GLN A 60 25.41 26.03 -8.82
C GLN A 60 25.40 24.82 -7.88
N TRP A 61 25.46 23.61 -8.45
CA TRP A 61 25.39 22.35 -7.70
C TRP A 61 26.54 22.34 -6.68
N ASN A 62 26.24 22.73 -5.44
CA ASN A 62 27.21 22.81 -4.37
C ASN A 62 27.19 21.51 -3.58
N PHE A 63 28.01 20.55 -4.00
CA PHE A 63 28.09 19.24 -3.36
C PHE A 63 28.69 19.26 -1.94
N ASP A 64 29.25 20.40 -1.51
CA ASP A 64 29.72 20.60 -0.13
C ASP A 64 28.58 21.00 0.82
N GLU A 65 27.44 21.43 0.29
CA GLU A 65 26.24 21.78 1.05
C GLU A 65 25.31 20.56 1.14
N GLY A 66 25.18 20.01 2.35
CA GLY A 66 24.22 18.95 2.62
C GLY A 66 22.77 19.45 2.51
N PRO A 67 21.80 18.54 2.31
CA PRO A 67 20.40 18.93 2.31
C PRO A 67 20.01 19.56 3.67
N PRO A 68 19.05 20.49 3.69
CA PRO A 68 18.51 21.04 4.93
C PRO A 68 18.06 19.95 5.90
N GLU A 69 18.22 20.15 7.22
CA GLU A 69 17.80 19.16 8.24
C GLU A 69 16.31 18.79 8.16
N ASN A 70 15.49 19.69 7.62
CA ASN A 70 14.05 19.49 7.42
C ASN A 70 13.68 19.00 6.01
N ALA A 71 14.66 18.66 5.18
CA ALA A 71 14.40 18.13 3.85
C ALA A 71 13.74 16.75 3.93
N THR A 72 12.62 16.59 3.24
CA THR A 72 11.84 15.34 3.20
C THR A 72 11.84 14.70 1.80
N GLY A 73 12.46 15.35 0.81
CA GLY A 73 12.43 14.89 -0.58
C GLY A 73 12.98 13.49 -0.77
N ASN A 74 14.07 13.14 -0.06
CA ASN A 74 14.63 11.79 -0.09
C ASN A 74 13.64 10.73 0.43
N LEU A 75 12.76 11.08 1.38
CA LEU A 75 11.76 10.17 1.93
C LEU A 75 10.65 9.89 0.91
N VAL A 76 10.25 10.89 0.11
CA VAL A 76 9.32 10.71 -1.00
C VAL A 76 9.88 9.70 -2.00
N PHE A 77 11.14 9.87 -2.44
CA PHE A 77 11.76 8.95 -3.40
C PHE A 77 11.99 7.55 -2.82
N ASP A 78 12.41 7.45 -1.55
CA ASP A 78 12.69 6.17 -0.91
C ASP A 78 11.42 5.34 -0.69
N THR A 79 10.32 6.00 -0.34
CA THR A 79 9.03 5.33 -0.19
C THR A 79 8.35 5.05 -1.52
N ALA A 80 8.44 5.94 -2.51
CA ALA A 80 7.93 5.70 -3.87
C ALA A 80 8.60 4.48 -4.53
N ARG A 81 9.91 4.29 -4.35
CA ARG A 81 10.60 3.08 -4.87
C ARG A 81 10.23 1.80 -4.12
N SER A 82 9.64 1.92 -2.93
CA SER A 82 9.34 0.82 -2.01
C SER A 82 7.89 0.33 -2.11
N LEU A 83 7.05 1.03 -2.87
CA LEU A 83 5.64 0.68 -3.08
C LEU A 83 5.50 -0.78 -3.55
N LEU A 84 4.51 -1.47 -2.99
CA LEU A 84 4.19 -2.88 -3.26
C LEU A 84 5.31 -3.90 -2.94
N GLN A 85 6.41 -3.49 -2.30
CA GLN A 85 7.43 -4.42 -1.83
C GLN A 85 7.22 -4.78 -0.37
N HIS A 86 7.28 -6.06 -0.02
CA HIS A 86 7.03 -6.51 1.35
C HIS A 86 8.07 -6.00 2.35
N TRP A 87 9.37 -6.26 2.12
CA TRP A 87 10.41 -5.98 3.12
C TRP A 87 10.62 -4.50 3.48
N PRO A 88 10.70 -3.55 2.52
CA PRO A 88 10.80 -2.13 2.87
C PRO A 88 9.61 -1.65 3.70
N ASN A 89 8.41 -2.07 3.35
CA ASN A 89 7.18 -1.74 4.08
C ASN A 89 7.10 -2.44 5.45
N THR A 90 7.72 -3.61 5.64
CA THR A 90 7.86 -4.22 6.97
C THR A 90 8.81 -3.43 7.85
N ARG A 91 9.94 -2.96 7.28
CA ARG A 91 10.96 -2.21 8.01
C ARG A 91 10.46 -0.81 8.39
N TYR A 92 9.86 -0.11 7.45
CA TYR A 92 9.27 1.22 7.61
C TYR A 92 7.75 1.09 7.63
N ARG A 93 7.26 0.56 8.75
CA ARG A 93 5.87 0.09 8.86
C ARG A 93 4.81 1.19 8.81
N ASN A 94 5.16 2.41 9.17
CA ASN A 94 4.24 3.54 9.09
C ASN A 94 4.27 4.09 7.67
N GLY A 95 3.24 3.77 6.90
CA GLY A 95 3.05 4.31 5.56
C GLY A 95 2.75 5.80 5.60
N HIS A 96 3.30 6.54 4.63
CA HIS A 96 3.11 7.97 4.47
C HIS A 96 2.59 8.33 3.07
N ASN A 97 2.31 7.34 2.22
CA ASN A 97 1.85 7.56 0.86
C ASN A 97 0.47 6.96 0.62
N ILE A 98 -0.30 7.69 -0.18
CA ILE A 98 -1.55 7.25 -0.78
C ILE A 98 -1.31 7.23 -2.29
N VAL A 99 -1.50 6.08 -2.91
CA VAL A 99 -1.25 5.93 -4.34
C VAL A 99 -2.47 5.32 -5.03
N PRO A 100 -3.11 6.03 -5.97
CA PRO A 100 -4.13 5.45 -6.81
C PRO A 100 -3.57 4.27 -7.61
N GLY A 101 -4.39 3.25 -7.85
CA GLY A 101 -3.95 2.07 -8.56
C GLY A 101 -5.11 1.29 -9.17
N MET A 102 -4.74 0.23 -9.89
CA MET A 102 -5.67 -0.61 -10.64
C MET A 102 -5.29 -2.08 -10.48
N ILE A 103 -6.27 -2.93 -10.23
CA ILE A 103 -6.11 -4.38 -10.38
C ILE A 103 -6.57 -4.75 -11.79
N PRO A 104 -5.70 -5.30 -12.66
CA PRO A 104 -6.06 -5.65 -14.02
C PRO A 104 -7.19 -6.68 -14.12
N ILE A 105 -7.89 -6.69 -15.26
CA ILE A 105 -8.84 -7.75 -15.59
C ILE A 105 -8.14 -9.11 -15.58
N GLY A 106 -8.83 -10.14 -15.10
CA GLY A 106 -8.31 -11.51 -15.03
C GLY A 106 -7.41 -11.79 -13.82
N THR A 107 -7.04 -10.78 -13.03
CA THR A 107 -6.32 -11.00 -11.77
C THR A 107 -7.18 -11.84 -10.81
N LEU A 108 -6.56 -12.85 -10.21
CA LEU A 108 -7.17 -13.67 -9.17
C LEU A 108 -6.99 -13.01 -7.80
N LEU A 109 -8.07 -13.00 -7.03
CA LEU A 109 -8.11 -12.53 -5.64
C LEU A 109 -8.76 -13.61 -4.79
N TYR A 110 -8.27 -13.80 -3.57
CA TYR A 110 -8.64 -14.93 -2.74
C TYR A 110 -9.30 -14.46 -1.43
N HIS A 111 -10.35 -15.14 -0.98
CA HIS A 111 -11.06 -14.79 0.24
C HIS A 111 -11.32 -16.02 1.10
N GLY A 112 -10.83 -16.01 2.33
CA GLY A 112 -11.21 -16.97 3.35
C GLY A 112 -12.41 -16.48 4.16
N THR A 113 -13.34 -17.37 4.49
CA THR A 113 -14.51 -17.05 5.31
C THR A 113 -15.01 -18.27 6.07
N ARG A 114 -15.86 -18.01 7.06
CA ARG A 114 -16.57 -19.06 7.81
C ARG A 114 -17.96 -19.38 7.25
N LEU A 115 -18.33 -18.77 6.12
CA LEU A 115 -19.69 -18.77 5.59
C LEU A 115 -19.69 -19.34 4.17
N ASP A 116 -20.58 -20.29 3.90
CA ASP A 116 -20.88 -20.77 2.54
C ASP A 116 -21.78 -19.78 1.78
N LYS A 117 -21.35 -18.53 1.69
CA LYS A 117 -21.99 -17.50 0.87
C LYS A 117 -20.99 -16.43 0.47
N ILE A 118 -21.24 -15.82 -0.67
CA ILE A 118 -20.54 -14.61 -1.11
C ILE A 118 -20.83 -13.48 -0.10
N PRO A 119 -19.82 -12.74 0.37
CA PRO A 119 -20.04 -11.58 1.22
C PRO A 119 -21.00 -10.56 0.61
N THR A 120 -21.93 -10.07 1.43
CA THR A 120 -22.87 -8.99 1.07
C THR A 120 -22.40 -7.62 1.55
N GLU A 121 -21.29 -7.59 2.29
CA GLU A 121 -20.69 -6.43 2.92
C GLU A 121 -19.21 -6.39 2.53
N PRO A 122 -18.54 -5.23 2.67
CA PRO A 122 -17.11 -5.14 2.44
C PRO A 122 -16.31 -6.15 3.29
N GLU A 123 -15.35 -6.81 2.65
CA GLU A 123 -14.51 -7.88 3.21
C GLU A 123 -13.11 -7.86 2.59
N TRP A 124 -12.18 -8.59 3.19
CA TRP A 124 -10.80 -8.69 2.72
C TRP A 124 -10.63 -9.79 1.68
N VAL A 125 -9.94 -9.46 0.60
CA VAL A 125 -9.35 -10.42 -0.32
C VAL A 125 -7.83 -10.29 -0.25
N ALA A 126 -7.08 -11.35 -0.49
CA ALA A 126 -5.63 -11.30 -0.62
C ALA A 126 -5.22 -11.61 -2.05
N THR A 127 -4.02 -11.16 -2.41
CA THR A 127 -3.44 -11.43 -3.72
C THR A 127 -2.86 -12.84 -3.77
N ASP A 128 -2.34 -13.38 -2.65
CA ASP A 128 -1.94 -14.78 -2.50
C ASP A 128 -2.94 -15.62 -1.67
N PRO A 129 -3.19 -16.88 -2.06
CA PRO A 129 -4.15 -17.73 -1.40
C PRO A 129 -3.75 -18.03 0.06
N GLU A 130 -2.46 -18.19 0.36
CA GLU A 130 -1.92 -18.47 1.69
C GLU A 130 -2.31 -17.38 2.69
N HIS A 131 -2.24 -16.11 2.28
CA HIS A 131 -2.67 -14.99 3.11
C HIS A 131 -4.18 -14.99 3.31
N SER A 132 -4.97 -15.20 2.26
CA SER A 132 -6.43 -15.23 2.37
C SER A 132 -6.97 -16.39 3.22
N ILE A 133 -6.24 -17.51 3.29
CA ILE A 133 -6.58 -18.62 4.18
C ILE A 133 -6.61 -18.10 5.61
N TRP A 134 -5.82 -17.09 5.99
CA TRP A 134 -5.86 -16.52 7.33
C TRP A 134 -7.19 -15.83 7.70
N PHE A 135 -8.02 -15.50 6.71
CA PHE A 135 -9.37 -14.96 6.94
C PHE A 135 -10.38 -16.06 7.33
N CYS A 136 -10.05 -17.34 7.12
CA CYS A 136 -10.82 -18.49 7.58
C CYS A 136 -10.79 -18.59 9.11
N ARG A 137 -11.84 -18.08 9.75
CA ARG A 137 -12.05 -18.09 11.21
C ARG A 137 -13.19 -19.02 11.65
N GLY A 138 -13.52 -20.00 10.83
CA GLY A 138 -14.52 -21.02 11.12
C GLY A 138 -13.99 -22.08 12.09
N VAL A 139 -14.90 -22.72 12.81
CA VAL A 139 -14.62 -23.86 13.69
C VAL A 139 -15.14 -25.13 13.03
N ASP A 140 -14.52 -26.28 13.27
CA ASP A 140 -15.05 -27.59 12.88
C ASP A 140 -15.30 -27.85 11.39
N GLY A 141 -14.49 -27.25 10.51
CA GLY A 141 -14.58 -27.48 9.06
C GLY A 141 -15.48 -26.49 8.32
N ASP A 142 -16.07 -25.53 9.02
CA ASP A 142 -16.80 -24.41 8.41
C ASP A 142 -15.84 -23.34 7.86
N ASN A 143 -14.84 -23.74 7.08
CA ASN A 143 -13.89 -22.83 6.46
C ASN A 143 -14.02 -22.93 4.95
N TRP A 144 -14.32 -21.80 4.33
CA TRP A 144 -14.54 -21.71 2.91
C TRP A 144 -13.59 -20.73 2.27
N HIS A 145 -13.16 -21.04 1.06
CA HIS A 145 -12.19 -20.29 0.30
C HIS A 145 -12.74 -19.98 -1.08
N LEU A 146 -12.88 -18.69 -1.38
CA LEU A 146 -13.34 -18.20 -2.67
C LEU A 146 -12.13 -17.78 -3.47
N THR A 147 -12.09 -18.19 -4.74
CA THR A 147 -11.25 -17.56 -5.75
C THR A 147 -12.13 -16.68 -6.62
N LEU A 148 -11.79 -15.40 -6.67
CA LEU A 148 -12.46 -14.37 -7.46
C LEU A 148 -11.56 -14.00 -8.64
N ALA A 149 -12.14 -13.77 -9.80
CA ALA A 149 -11.44 -13.18 -10.94
C ALA A 149 -12.00 -11.79 -11.23
N ALA A 150 -11.13 -10.79 -11.35
CA ALA A 150 -11.52 -9.45 -11.79
C ALA A 150 -12.12 -9.51 -13.21
N THR A 151 -13.35 -8.99 -13.39
CA THR A 151 -14.08 -8.99 -14.67
C THR A 151 -13.90 -7.70 -15.46
N ARG A 152 -13.34 -6.68 -14.82
CA ARG A 152 -12.88 -5.41 -15.38
C ARG A 152 -11.71 -4.91 -14.52
N PRO A 153 -10.98 -3.88 -14.97
CA PRO A 153 -10.04 -3.21 -14.08
C PRO A 153 -10.74 -2.67 -12.83
N LEU A 154 -10.21 -3.00 -11.64
CA LEU A 154 -10.74 -2.53 -10.36
C LEU A 154 -9.92 -1.34 -9.88
N LYS A 155 -10.57 -0.23 -9.59
CA LYS A 155 -9.93 0.97 -9.04
C LYS A 155 -9.63 0.75 -7.57
N VAL A 156 -8.35 0.85 -7.20
CA VAL A 156 -7.93 0.72 -5.81
C VAL A 156 -7.17 1.94 -5.34
N LEU A 157 -7.22 2.21 -4.05
CA LEU A 157 -6.33 3.16 -3.39
C LEU A 157 -5.35 2.36 -2.53
N TYR A 158 -4.06 2.50 -2.79
CA TYR A 158 -3.00 1.81 -2.07
C TYR A 158 -2.48 2.68 -0.92
N PHE A 159 -2.38 2.08 0.26
CA PHE A 159 -1.69 2.65 1.42
C PHE A 159 -0.37 1.89 1.61
N ASP A 160 0.75 2.59 1.56
CA ASP A 160 2.07 1.99 1.76
C ASP A 160 2.35 1.65 3.22
N GLY A 161 3.57 1.21 3.52
CA GLY A 161 3.94 0.67 4.81
C GLY A 161 3.24 -0.67 5.11
N ASN A 162 3.28 -1.06 6.37
CA ASN A 162 2.57 -2.23 6.88
C ASN A 162 1.17 -1.80 7.33
N SER A 163 0.41 -1.24 6.39
CA SER A 163 -0.85 -0.51 6.63
C SER A 163 -2.04 -1.36 7.08
N ALA A 164 -1.85 -2.68 7.16
CA ALA A 164 -2.76 -3.61 7.80
C ALA A 164 -2.21 -4.22 9.10
N ALA A 165 -1.00 -3.87 9.56
CA ALA A 165 -0.54 -4.30 10.87
C ALA A 165 -1.36 -3.62 11.97
N LYS A 166 -1.99 -4.43 12.83
CA LYS A 166 -2.89 -3.94 13.89
C LYS A 166 -2.08 -3.54 15.13
N VAL A 167 -1.36 -2.43 15.02
CA VAL A 167 -0.56 -1.86 16.12
C VAL A 167 -0.90 -0.37 16.33
N PRO A 168 -0.89 0.16 17.56
CA PRO A 168 -1.28 1.54 17.84
C PRO A 168 -0.24 2.60 17.41
N GLU A 169 0.95 2.19 16.93
CA GLU A 169 2.07 3.07 16.59
C GLU A 169 1.98 3.71 15.19
N GLY A 170 0.79 3.78 14.58
CA GLY A 170 0.54 4.65 13.43
C GLY A 170 0.55 4.00 12.04
N THR A 171 0.59 2.66 11.97
CA THR A 171 0.53 1.93 10.69
C THR A 171 -0.74 2.22 9.89
N MET A 172 -1.80 2.67 10.57
CA MET A 172 -3.11 2.91 9.98
C MET A 172 -3.49 4.40 9.93
N ASP A 173 -2.57 5.31 10.24
CA ASP A 173 -2.88 6.74 10.36
C ASP A 173 -3.41 7.33 9.05
N VAL A 174 -2.82 6.95 7.92
CA VAL A 174 -3.23 7.43 6.59
C VAL A 174 -4.66 7.00 6.25
N GLN A 175 -5.01 5.74 6.51
CA GLN A 175 -6.37 5.25 6.25
C GLN A 175 -7.39 5.84 7.24
N ASP A 176 -6.99 6.10 8.49
CA ASP A 176 -7.83 6.78 9.48
C ASP A 176 -8.09 8.25 9.12
N ILE A 177 -7.10 8.97 8.60
CA ILE A 177 -7.28 10.35 8.09
C ILE A 177 -8.31 10.38 6.96
N ILE A 178 -8.29 9.38 6.07
CA ILE A 178 -9.26 9.29 4.96
C ILE A 178 -10.66 8.93 5.47
N ALA A 179 -10.76 7.96 6.39
CA ALA A 179 -12.04 7.50 6.92
C ALA A 179 -12.70 8.53 7.86
N TRP A 180 -11.90 9.17 8.73
CA TRP A 180 -12.37 9.88 9.93
C TRP A 180 -11.80 11.29 10.09
N GLY A 181 -10.90 11.73 9.21
CA GLY A 181 -10.34 13.08 9.20
C GLY A 181 -9.15 13.31 10.14
N GLU A 182 -8.80 12.32 10.96
CA GLU A 182 -7.65 12.35 11.87
C GLU A 182 -7.20 10.92 12.23
N PRO A 183 -5.94 10.71 12.65
CA PRO A 183 -5.47 9.43 13.17
C PRO A 183 -6.27 8.99 14.41
N LYS A 184 -6.65 7.71 14.49
CA LYS A 184 -7.38 7.14 15.62
C LYS A 184 -6.61 5.95 16.20
N PRO A 185 -5.53 6.19 16.97
CA PRO A 185 -4.66 5.12 17.48
C PRO A 185 -5.41 4.11 18.36
N ASP A 186 -6.50 4.52 19.04
CA ASP A 186 -7.32 3.62 19.86
C ASP A 186 -8.23 2.69 19.02
N LEU A 187 -8.46 3.04 17.75
CA LEU A 187 -9.30 2.28 16.81
C LEU A 187 -8.47 1.37 15.88
N PHE A 188 -7.21 1.11 16.21
CA PHE A 188 -6.31 0.27 15.41
C PHE A 188 -6.91 -1.14 15.14
N ARG A 189 -7.74 -1.68 16.04
CA ARG A 189 -8.44 -2.97 15.85
C ARG A 189 -9.82 -2.87 15.19
N SER A 190 -10.33 -1.66 14.95
CA SER A 190 -11.68 -1.41 14.40
C SER A 190 -11.74 -1.53 12.87
N GLU A 191 -11.11 -2.56 12.33
CA GLU A 191 -10.99 -2.85 10.89
C GLU A 191 -12.34 -2.90 10.16
N ARG A 192 -13.37 -3.46 10.82
CA ARG A 192 -14.73 -3.60 10.27
C ARG A 192 -15.46 -2.27 10.09
N GLU A 193 -15.24 -1.32 11.01
CA GLU A 193 -15.80 0.02 10.90
C GLU A 193 -15.04 0.80 9.83
N ARG A 194 -13.70 0.73 9.88
CA ARG A 194 -12.82 1.38 8.93
C ARG A 194 -13.11 1.01 7.48
N ILE A 195 -13.23 -0.28 7.15
CA ILE A 195 -13.52 -0.71 5.78
C ILE A 195 -14.87 -0.17 5.28
N LYS A 196 -15.90 -0.13 6.15
CA LYS A 196 -17.21 0.40 5.79
C LYS A 196 -17.17 1.89 5.50
N ASP A 197 -16.47 2.64 6.34
CA ASP A 197 -16.34 4.09 6.18
C ASP A 197 -15.47 4.46 4.98
N LEU A 198 -14.37 3.73 4.76
CA LEU A 198 -13.54 3.87 3.56
C LEU A 198 -14.34 3.56 2.29
N CYS A 199 -15.09 2.45 2.24
CA CYS A 199 -15.93 2.11 1.09
C CYS A 199 -17.05 3.13 0.86
N THR A 200 -17.66 3.64 1.94
CA THR A 200 -18.67 4.71 1.87
C THR A 200 -18.07 5.99 1.28
N TRP A 201 -16.89 6.38 1.76
CA TRP A 201 -16.15 7.54 1.26
C TRP A 201 -15.69 7.36 -0.20
N GLY A 202 -15.20 6.15 -0.55
CA GLY A 202 -14.64 5.81 -1.85
C GLY A 202 -15.69 5.70 -2.97
N LYS A 203 -16.95 5.45 -2.62
CA LYS A 203 -18.06 5.32 -3.57
C LYS A 203 -18.19 6.51 -4.52
N LYS A 204 -17.99 7.74 -4.03
CA LYS A 204 -18.10 8.96 -4.85
C LYS A 204 -17.00 9.07 -5.92
N PHE A 205 -15.90 8.33 -5.76
CA PHE A 205 -14.78 8.26 -6.70
C PHE A 205 -14.80 6.98 -7.54
N GLY A 206 -15.75 6.08 -7.28
CA GLY A 206 -15.81 4.76 -7.92
C GLY A 206 -14.63 3.86 -7.53
N ILE A 207 -14.12 3.99 -6.30
CA ILE A 207 -13.10 3.09 -5.77
C ILE A 207 -13.76 1.74 -5.44
N ASP A 208 -13.18 0.66 -5.96
CA ASP A 208 -13.65 -0.71 -5.76
C ASP A 208 -13.05 -1.36 -4.49
N GLY A 209 -11.87 -0.88 -4.05
CA GLY A 209 -11.25 -1.35 -2.81
C GLY A 209 -10.00 -0.58 -2.40
N PHE A 210 -9.41 -0.99 -1.28
CA PHE A 210 -8.22 -0.35 -0.71
C PHE A 210 -7.13 -1.38 -0.51
N ALA A 211 -6.02 -1.23 -1.21
CA ALA A 211 -4.88 -2.13 -1.15
C ALA A 211 -3.94 -1.74 -0.01
N ARG A 212 -3.41 -2.73 0.70
CA ARG A 212 -2.53 -2.54 1.86
C ARG A 212 -1.76 -3.83 2.16
N MET A 213 -0.86 -3.79 3.14
CA MET A 213 0.02 -4.91 3.47
C MET A 213 -0.02 -5.26 4.96
N GLU A 214 -0.06 -6.55 5.28
CA GLU A 214 0.21 -7.11 6.62
C GLU A 214 1.45 -8.03 6.60
N MET A 215 1.22 -9.34 6.47
CA MET A 215 2.23 -10.38 6.21
C MET A 215 2.49 -10.54 4.71
N ASP A 216 1.52 -10.11 3.91
CA ASP A 216 1.47 -10.09 2.46
C ASP A 216 0.41 -9.04 2.05
N PHE A 217 0.13 -8.87 0.76
CA PHE A 217 -0.81 -7.87 0.25
C PHE A 217 -2.26 -8.33 0.33
N GLU A 218 -3.12 -7.41 0.75
CA GLU A 218 -4.56 -7.58 0.82
C GLU A 218 -5.28 -6.36 0.27
N VAL A 219 -6.53 -6.57 -0.12
CA VAL A 219 -7.43 -5.54 -0.60
C VAL A 219 -8.71 -5.63 0.22
N MET A 220 -9.04 -4.52 0.87
CA MET A 220 -10.37 -4.28 1.41
C MET A 220 -11.33 -4.06 0.24
N LEU A 221 -12.04 -5.10 -0.19
CA LEU A 221 -12.93 -5.06 -1.35
C LEU A 221 -14.33 -4.59 -0.91
N CYS A 222 -14.87 -3.59 -1.60
CA CYS A 222 -16.12 -2.95 -1.20
C CYS A 222 -17.38 -3.69 -1.66
N ASP A 223 -17.32 -4.45 -2.75
CA ASP A 223 -18.48 -5.17 -3.31
C ASP A 223 -18.02 -6.45 -4.03
N PHE A 224 -18.47 -7.60 -3.53
CA PHE A 224 -18.14 -8.93 -4.10
C PHE A 224 -19.02 -9.31 -5.30
N THR A 225 -19.97 -8.45 -5.67
CA THR A 225 -20.89 -8.64 -6.80
C THR A 225 -20.60 -7.70 -7.97
N ALA A 226 -19.72 -6.71 -7.78
CA ALA A 226 -19.36 -5.72 -8.80
C ALA A 226 -17.87 -5.82 -9.17
N GLY A 227 -17.57 -6.04 -10.45
CA GLY A 227 -16.20 -6.02 -10.96
C GLY A 227 -15.37 -7.30 -10.70
N VAL A 228 -15.93 -8.27 -9.97
CA VAL A 228 -15.37 -9.61 -9.78
C VAL A 228 -16.39 -10.69 -10.09
N LYS A 229 -15.94 -11.92 -10.34
CA LYS A 229 -16.78 -13.12 -10.39
C LYS A 229 -16.14 -14.25 -9.60
N VAL A 230 -16.95 -15.06 -8.93
CA VAL A 230 -16.48 -16.30 -8.29
C VAL A 230 -16.11 -17.30 -9.38
N VAL A 231 -14.87 -17.79 -9.35
CA VAL A 231 -14.38 -18.87 -10.23
C VAL A 231 -14.15 -20.17 -9.46
N SER A 232 -14.00 -20.11 -8.14
CA SER A 232 -13.92 -21.28 -7.26
C SER A 232 -14.52 -20.95 -5.90
N PHE A 233 -15.18 -21.93 -5.28
CA PHE A 233 -15.69 -21.83 -3.91
C PHE A 233 -15.57 -23.20 -3.24
N LEU A 234 -14.58 -23.34 -2.36
CA LEU A 234 -14.18 -24.62 -1.79
C LEU A 234 -14.29 -24.60 -0.28
N ASN A 235 -14.81 -25.68 0.28
CA ASN A 235 -14.63 -25.96 1.70
C ASN A 235 -13.19 -26.48 1.91
N ILE A 236 -12.42 -25.80 2.75
CA ILE A 236 -11.03 -26.15 3.02
C ILE A 236 -10.88 -26.61 4.47
N ALA A 237 -10.13 -27.69 4.67
CA ALA A 237 -9.80 -28.17 6.00
C ALA A 237 -8.71 -27.29 6.61
N THR A 238 -9.06 -26.50 7.62
CA THR A 238 -8.09 -25.85 8.51
C THR A 238 -8.15 -26.54 9.87
N PHE A 239 -7.03 -26.92 10.44
CA PHE A 239 -7.03 -27.64 11.72
C PHE A 239 -7.20 -26.63 12.86
N GLY A 240 -8.42 -26.53 13.40
CA GLY A 240 -8.65 -25.76 14.62
C GLY A 240 -7.75 -26.21 15.78
N GLN A 241 -7.48 -25.29 16.72
CA GLN A 241 -6.61 -25.49 17.90
C GLN A 241 -6.88 -26.82 18.65
N ASP A 242 -8.09 -27.38 18.57
CA ASP A 242 -8.54 -28.51 19.37
C ASP A 242 -8.50 -29.89 18.67
N LYS A 243 -8.14 -29.97 17.38
CA LYS A 243 -8.24 -31.23 16.59
C LYS A 243 -6.95 -31.65 15.90
N LEU A 244 -5.81 -31.56 16.58
CA LEU A 244 -4.67 -32.40 16.19
C LEU A 244 -5.04 -33.87 16.45
N PRO A 245 -4.96 -34.79 15.46
CA PRO A 245 -5.14 -36.21 15.72
C PRO A 245 -4.14 -36.62 16.81
N ARG A 246 -4.63 -37.20 17.91
CA ARG A 246 -3.78 -37.77 18.95
C ARG A 246 -3.14 -39.04 18.40
N TYR A 247 -2.10 -38.89 17.56
CA TYR A 247 -1.32 -40.03 17.09
C TYR A 247 -0.68 -40.72 18.30
N PRO A 248 -0.80 -42.05 18.45
CA PRO A 248 -0.06 -42.79 19.48
C PRO A 248 1.42 -42.85 19.07
N GLY A 249 2.15 -41.79 19.41
CA GLY A 249 3.57 -41.60 19.18
C GLY A 249 4.07 -40.39 19.98
N PRO A 250 5.39 -40.15 20.07
CA PRO A 250 5.91 -38.96 20.73
C PRO A 250 5.26 -37.72 20.09
N GLN A 251 4.59 -36.90 20.90
CA GLN A 251 3.91 -35.69 20.44
C GLN A 251 4.97 -34.64 20.07
N PHE A 252 5.49 -34.71 18.84
CA PHE A 252 6.37 -33.66 18.31
C PHE A 252 5.59 -32.40 17.90
N PHE A 253 4.26 -32.47 17.82
CA PHE A 253 3.40 -31.37 17.38
C PHE A 253 2.53 -30.86 18.53
N ARG A 254 2.81 -29.63 18.98
CA ARG A 254 2.06 -28.93 20.04
C ARG A 254 0.73 -28.35 19.50
N PRO A 255 -0.31 -28.19 20.35
CA PRO A 255 -1.50 -27.39 20.02
C PRO A 255 -1.07 -26.00 19.54
N GLY A 256 -1.60 -25.54 18.39
CA GLY A 256 -1.22 -24.28 17.74
C GLY A 256 -0.34 -24.39 16.49
N PHE A 257 0.05 -25.61 16.08
CA PHE A 257 0.89 -25.82 14.89
C PHE A 257 0.21 -25.38 13.58
N ASP A 258 -1.11 -25.51 13.44
CA ASP A 258 -1.85 -25.06 12.23
C ASP A 258 -1.88 -23.54 12.09
N VAL A 259 -2.07 -22.82 13.20
CA VAL A 259 -2.00 -21.36 13.25
C VAL A 259 -0.60 -20.91 12.87
N GLY A 260 0.44 -21.50 13.48
CA GLY A 260 1.83 -21.19 13.15
C GLY A 260 2.21 -21.56 11.71
N LEU A 261 1.64 -22.64 11.15
CA LEU A 261 1.85 -23.02 9.75
C LEU A 261 1.18 -22.03 8.80
N ARG A 262 -0.07 -21.64 9.06
CA ARG A 262 -0.79 -20.64 8.23
C ARG A 262 -0.11 -19.27 8.28
N GLU A 263 0.32 -18.84 9.45
CA GLU A 263 1.16 -17.64 9.61
C GLU A 263 2.45 -17.76 8.81
N PHE A 264 3.15 -18.89 8.91
CA PHE A 264 4.38 -19.15 8.16
C PHE A 264 4.15 -19.11 6.64
N GLU A 265 3.14 -19.80 6.13
CA GLU A 265 2.83 -19.84 4.70
C GLU A 265 2.43 -18.46 4.18
N ALA A 266 1.63 -17.68 4.93
CA ALA A 266 1.30 -16.31 4.58
C ALA A 266 2.57 -15.41 4.52
N MET A 267 3.45 -15.51 5.52
CA MET A 267 4.74 -14.80 5.50
C MET A 267 5.66 -15.30 4.38
N HIS A 268 5.61 -16.58 4.04
CA HIS A 268 6.40 -17.16 2.96
C HIS A 268 5.93 -16.65 1.61
N ALA A 269 4.61 -16.59 1.36
CA ALA A 269 4.03 -15.98 0.17
C ALA A 269 4.42 -14.49 0.07
N GLY A 270 4.24 -13.72 1.15
CA GLY A 270 4.66 -12.31 1.19
C GLY A 270 6.15 -12.10 0.91
N SER A 271 7.00 -13.08 1.28
CA SER A 271 8.44 -13.03 1.01
C SER A 271 8.79 -13.03 -0.48
N TRP A 272 7.90 -13.53 -1.35
CA TRP A 272 8.07 -13.48 -2.80
C TRP A 272 8.03 -12.04 -3.33
N HIS A 273 7.41 -11.13 -2.59
CA HIS A 273 7.32 -9.70 -2.91
C HIS A 273 8.34 -8.85 -2.15
N ASN A 274 9.36 -9.46 -1.52
CA ASN A 274 10.32 -8.73 -0.68
C ASN A 274 11.10 -7.62 -1.39
N ARG A 275 11.21 -7.68 -2.72
CA ARG A 275 12.02 -6.76 -3.52
C ARG A 275 11.27 -6.37 -4.77
N TYR A 276 11.74 -5.31 -5.41
CA TYR A 276 11.26 -4.85 -6.72
C TYR A 276 11.10 -6.04 -7.70
N PRO A 277 9.98 -6.13 -8.44
CA PRO A 277 8.90 -5.13 -8.54
C PRO A 277 7.85 -5.17 -7.42
N GLY A 278 7.97 -6.05 -6.44
CA GLY A 278 6.92 -6.28 -5.44
C GLY A 278 5.73 -7.01 -6.03
N ASP A 279 4.53 -6.81 -5.46
CA ASP A 279 3.30 -7.42 -5.98
C ASP A 279 2.79 -6.69 -7.23
N SER A 280 3.17 -7.21 -8.39
CA SER A 280 2.80 -6.66 -9.71
C SER A 280 1.32 -6.81 -10.09
N ARG A 281 0.49 -7.49 -9.28
CA ARG A 281 -0.95 -7.65 -9.56
C ARG A 281 -1.75 -6.37 -9.31
N ILE A 282 -1.14 -5.40 -8.63
CA ILE A 282 -1.67 -4.04 -8.44
C ILE A 282 -0.78 -3.08 -9.23
N VAL A 283 -1.34 -2.36 -10.19
CA VAL A 283 -0.62 -1.38 -11.00
C VAL A 283 -0.90 0.01 -10.47
N LEU A 284 0.13 0.66 -9.92
CA LEU A 284 0.01 2.00 -9.34
C LEU A 284 0.14 3.10 -10.40
N ASP A 285 -0.64 4.16 -10.24
CA ASP A 285 -0.50 5.42 -10.97
C ASP A 285 0.25 6.42 -10.09
N LEU A 286 1.57 6.51 -10.29
CA LEU A 286 2.43 7.39 -9.53
C LEU A 286 2.18 8.88 -9.81
N THR A 287 1.46 9.23 -10.88
CA THR A 287 1.11 10.65 -11.15
C THR A 287 0.12 11.19 -10.12
N GLY A 288 -0.64 10.30 -9.47
CA GLY A 288 -1.56 10.62 -8.38
C GLY A 288 -1.00 10.36 -6.99
N LEU A 289 0.31 10.12 -6.83
CA LEU A 289 0.93 9.86 -5.53
C LEU A 289 0.77 11.08 -4.62
N ILE A 290 0.21 10.86 -3.43
CA ILE A 290 0.11 11.84 -2.36
C ILE A 290 1.02 11.38 -1.24
N SER A 291 1.99 12.20 -0.87
CA SER A 291 2.93 11.90 0.20
C SER A 291 2.73 12.83 1.39
N MET A 292 2.64 12.26 2.60
CA MET A 292 2.67 13.01 3.85
C MET A 292 4.07 13.58 4.16
N TYR A 293 5.08 13.25 3.34
CA TYR A 293 6.38 13.91 3.36
C TYR A 293 6.39 15.21 2.54
N ASP A 294 5.35 15.51 1.75
CA ASP A 294 5.20 16.81 1.08
C ASP A 294 4.85 17.89 2.11
N THR A 295 5.81 18.77 2.41
CA THR A 295 5.66 19.82 3.41
C THR A 295 4.63 20.90 3.05
N THR A 296 4.23 20.97 1.78
CA THR A 296 3.14 21.87 1.34
C THR A 296 1.77 21.33 1.73
N LEU A 297 1.64 20.01 1.83
CA LEU A 297 0.41 19.31 2.22
C LEU A 297 0.36 19.05 3.73
N ALA A 298 1.45 18.53 4.28
CA ALA A 298 1.60 18.13 5.68
C ALA A 298 2.81 18.84 6.28
N PRO A 299 2.61 19.88 7.13
CA PRO A 299 3.71 20.60 7.74
C PRO A 299 4.66 19.66 8.48
N SER A 300 5.96 19.81 8.22
CA SER A 300 6.99 18.96 8.82
C SER A 300 6.95 19.02 10.35
N LEU A 301 7.02 17.85 10.99
CA LEU A 301 7.16 17.74 12.45
C LEU A 301 8.60 17.99 12.92
N VAL A 302 9.57 18.24 12.02
CA VAL A 302 10.98 18.44 12.37
C VAL A 302 11.15 19.57 13.39
N ALA A 303 10.50 20.72 13.19
CA ALA A 303 10.57 21.83 14.15
C ALA A 303 9.95 21.48 15.51
N VAL A 304 8.91 20.65 15.53
CA VAL A 304 8.24 20.20 16.76
C VAL A 304 9.06 19.17 17.51
N ARG A 305 9.87 18.38 16.79
CA ARG A 305 10.72 17.31 17.34
C ARG A 305 12.14 17.78 17.66
N ALA A 306 12.53 18.97 17.21
CA ALA A 306 13.86 19.53 17.45
C ALA A 306 14.16 19.63 18.95
N GLY A 307 15.22 18.95 19.41
CA GLY A 307 15.63 18.93 20.81
C GLY A 307 14.79 18.04 21.74
N LEU A 308 13.79 17.32 21.22
CA LEU A 308 13.06 16.31 21.98
C LEU A 308 13.78 14.96 21.92
N GLU A 309 13.90 14.28 23.07
CA GLU A 309 14.37 12.89 23.09
C GLU A 309 13.37 12.00 22.34
N ARG A 310 13.86 10.97 21.63
CA ARG A 310 13.04 10.00 20.86
C ARG A 310 11.90 9.33 21.66
N GLN A 311 11.90 9.46 22.99
CA GLN A 311 10.92 8.86 23.90
C GLN A 311 10.07 9.87 24.68
N SER A 312 10.15 11.18 24.43
CA SER A 312 9.41 12.14 25.25
C SER A 312 7.91 12.09 24.96
N THR A 313 7.15 11.65 25.96
CA THR A 313 5.68 11.64 26.03
C THR A 313 5.10 13.06 25.92
N THR A 314 3.99 13.20 25.20
CA THR A 314 3.19 14.44 25.21
C THR A 314 2.56 14.67 26.60
N PRO A 315 2.13 15.91 26.92
CA PRO A 315 1.43 16.21 28.17
C PRO A 315 0.13 15.42 28.39
N SER A 316 -0.40 14.77 27.35
CA SER A 316 -1.59 13.91 27.39
C SER A 316 -1.31 12.48 27.84
N GLY A 317 -0.06 12.12 28.16
CA GLY A 317 0.30 10.77 28.61
C GLY A 317 0.29 9.70 27.50
N GLN A 318 0.05 10.09 26.25
CA GLN A 318 0.21 9.19 25.10
C GLN A 318 1.71 8.99 24.80
N ARG A 319 2.14 7.73 24.90
CA ARG A 319 3.46 7.28 24.42
C ARG A 319 3.40 7.14 22.91
N TYR A 320 3.66 8.22 22.18
CA TYR A 320 4.11 8.07 20.81
C TYR A 320 5.60 7.75 20.87
N ARG A 321 5.98 6.54 20.44
CA ARG A 321 7.36 6.35 20.02
C ARG A 321 7.51 7.22 18.77
N LEU A 322 8.31 8.27 18.86
CA LEU A 322 8.79 8.98 17.68
C LEU A 322 9.69 7.98 16.96
N GLU A 323 9.09 7.13 16.13
CA GLU A 323 9.85 6.25 15.26
C GLU A 323 10.68 7.10 14.30
N ASP A 324 11.83 6.53 13.94
CA ASP A 324 13.00 7.14 13.32
C ASP A 324 12.72 8.16 12.19
N PRO A 325 13.65 9.08 11.90
CA PRO A 325 13.51 10.09 10.87
C PRO A 325 13.62 9.55 9.43
N TYR A 326 13.22 8.30 9.19
CA TYR A 326 13.24 7.67 7.88
C TYR A 326 11.93 6.95 7.64
#